data_AF-X6P1R2-F1
#
_entry.id   AF-X6P1R2-F1
#
_cell.length_a   1.000
_cell.length_b   1.000
_cell.length_c   1.000
_cell.angle_alpha   90.00
_cell.angle_beta   90.00
_cell.angle_gamma   90.00
#
_symmetry.space_group_name_H-M   'P 1'
#
loop_
_entity.id
_entity.type
_entity.pdbx_description
1 polymer ?
#
loop_
_entity_poly.entity_id
_entity_poly.type
_entity_poly.pdbx_seq_one_letter_code
_entity_poly.pdbx_strand_id
1 'polypeptide(L)'
;ESSYCSPSEIQFYGNTYIQTDPRLPSYPTNYAQLGESFVSDARNRRSWYRHEHVLIPFGCDFAHQNAYKSIVQMNKLMEYINSNHTYNATVIYSTFADYVRVVNALNLTWNLETNEFFPYDDRAHAWWTGYFTSRPQLKEFIRSRENILRPAEQWFAFAKNLNWFTTYPKVFNQTQILNNITYLRYAIDSAQHHDGVTGTATKPQPMITCTLIPFTEQVAPYFLKKGSNVPPLVRDESLISSLTDDNVLAVVLYNSLAW
;
A
#
# COMPACT_ATOMS: atom_id res chain seq x y z
N GLU A 1 -0.03 -4.68 -24.94
CA GLU A 1 0.30 -3.62 -23.96
C GLU A 1 0.51 -4.26 -22.59
N SER A 2 1.53 -3.83 -21.83
CA SER A 2 1.73 -4.29 -20.46
C SER A 2 1.00 -3.34 -19.52
N SER A 3 0.05 -3.86 -18.74
CA SER A 3 -0.74 -3.09 -17.78
C SER A 3 -1.26 -4.04 -16.68
N TYR A 4 -1.60 -3.48 -15.52
CA TYR A 4 -2.32 -4.20 -14.46
C TYR A 4 -3.81 -4.35 -14.76
N CYS A 5 -4.33 -3.61 -15.75
CA CYS A 5 -5.70 -3.76 -16.19
C CYS A 5 -5.85 -4.95 -17.14
N SER A 6 -7.06 -5.50 -17.21
CA SER A 6 -7.36 -6.59 -18.13
C SER A 6 -7.13 -6.16 -19.58
N PRO A 7 -6.67 -7.08 -20.44
CA PRO A 7 -6.81 -6.94 -21.89
C PRO A 7 -8.24 -6.53 -22.25
N SER A 8 -8.37 -5.66 -23.26
CA SER A 8 -9.64 -5.05 -23.70
C SER A 8 -10.77 -6.09 -23.92
N GLU A 9 -10.38 -7.27 -24.36
CA GLU A 9 -11.24 -8.40 -24.74
C GLU A 9 -11.93 -9.05 -23.53
N ILE A 10 -11.39 -8.83 -22.33
CA ILE A 10 -11.93 -9.36 -21.08
C ILE A 10 -12.28 -8.26 -20.08
N GLN A 11 -12.52 -7.03 -20.52
CA GLN A 11 -13.02 -5.96 -19.67
C GLN A 11 -14.54 -6.08 -19.40
N PHE A 12 -14.98 -7.23 -18.87
CA PHE A 12 -16.39 -7.55 -18.63
C PHE A 12 -17.07 -6.71 -17.53
N TYR A 13 -16.30 -5.92 -16.79
CA TYR A 13 -16.80 -4.88 -15.89
C TYR A 13 -17.25 -3.61 -16.64
N GLY A 14 -16.78 -3.41 -17.88
CA GLY A 14 -17.14 -2.30 -18.76
C GLY A 14 -18.23 -2.67 -19.77
N ASN A 15 -18.04 -2.27 -21.03
CA ASN A 15 -19.01 -2.48 -22.11
C ASN A 15 -18.84 -3.82 -22.83
N THR A 16 -17.78 -4.57 -22.55
CA THR A 16 -17.55 -5.90 -23.14
C THR A 16 -18.51 -6.92 -22.52
N TYR A 17 -19.15 -7.74 -23.35
CA TYR A 17 -20.01 -8.85 -22.92
C TYR A 17 -20.02 -9.95 -23.98
N ILE A 18 -20.25 -11.19 -23.56
CA ILE A 18 -20.50 -12.33 -24.44
C ILE A 18 -22.00 -12.56 -24.55
N GLN A 19 -22.52 -12.47 -25.77
CA GLN A 19 -23.90 -12.80 -26.08
C GLN A 19 -24.04 -14.29 -26.44
N THR A 20 -24.97 -14.97 -25.79
CA THR A 20 -25.23 -16.40 -26.00
C THR A 20 -26.71 -16.70 -26.24
N ASP A 21 -27.59 -15.69 -26.23
CA ASP A 21 -29.03 -15.86 -26.46
C ASP A 21 -29.31 -16.06 -27.96
N PRO A 22 -29.82 -17.23 -28.39
CA PRO A 22 -30.10 -17.53 -29.79
C PRO A 22 -31.16 -16.64 -30.44
N ARG A 23 -31.90 -15.87 -29.65
CA ARG A 23 -32.96 -14.98 -30.12
C ARG A 23 -32.44 -13.59 -30.54
N LEU A 24 -31.20 -13.27 -30.21
CA LEU A 24 -30.64 -11.93 -30.49
C LEU A 24 -29.90 -11.90 -31.83
N PRO A 25 -29.97 -10.79 -32.60
CA PRO A 25 -29.26 -10.68 -33.89
C PRO A 25 -27.74 -10.82 -33.79
N SER A 26 -27.20 -10.61 -32.60
CA SER A 26 -25.79 -10.83 -32.24
C SER A 26 -25.49 -12.28 -31.82
N TYR A 27 -26.32 -13.24 -32.25
CA TYR A 27 -26.06 -14.67 -32.10
C TYR A 27 -25.64 -15.30 -33.43
N PRO A 28 -24.61 -16.17 -33.45
CA PRO A 28 -23.60 -16.39 -32.43
C PRO A 28 -22.43 -15.41 -32.66
N THR A 29 -22.38 -14.23 -32.06
CA THR A 29 -21.32 -13.27 -32.41
C THR A 29 -20.73 -12.53 -31.21
N ASN A 30 -19.63 -13.12 -30.71
CA ASN A 30 -18.32 -12.50 -30.45
C ASN A 30 -17.40 -13.45 -29.66
N TYR A 31 -17.90 -14.56 -29.11
CA TYR A 31 -17.10 -15.47 -28.27
C TYR A 31 -15.92 -16.12 -29.00
N ALA A 32 -16.07 -16.48 -30.28
CA ALA A 32 -14.97 -17.08 -31.07
C ALA A 32 -13.84 -16.07 -31.26
N GLN A 33 -14.16 -14.88 -31.75
CA GLN A 33 -13.22 -13.77 -31.92
C GLN A 33 -12.57 -13.36 -30.58
N LEU A 34 -13.35 -13.25 -29.50
CA LEU A 34 -12.84 -12.93 -28.17
C LEU A 34 -11.92 -14.04 -27.63
N GLY A 35 -12.28 -15.32 -27.85
CA GLY A 35 -11.45 -16.46 -27.48
C GLY A 35 -10.13 -16.50 -28.25
N GLU A 36 -10.18 -16.30 -29.57
CA GLU A 36 -8.99 -16.19 -30.42
C GLU A 36 -8.09 -15.03 -29.99
N SER A 37 -8.66 -13.84 -29.76
CA SER A 37 -7.90 -12.65 -29.32
C SER A 37 -7.28 -12.87 -27.95
N PHE A 38 -8.02 -13.42 -26.99
CA PHE A 38 -7.52 -13.72 -25.65
C PHE A 38 -6.37 -14.75 -25.69
N VAL A 39 -6.54 -15.85 -26.43
CA VAL A 39 -5.48 -16.88 -26.56
C VAL A 39 -4.27 -16.32 -27.30
N SER A 40 -4.47 -15.46 -28.30
CA SER A 40 -3.38 -14.77 -29.00
C SER A 40 -2.59 -13.85 -28.06
N ASP A 41 -3.26 -13.01 -27.26
CA ASP A 41 -2.62 -12.15 -26.27
C ASP A 41 -1.88 -12.98 -25.21
N ALA A 42 -2.49 -14.06 -24.71
CA ALA A 42 -1.85 -14.98 -23.77
C ALA A 42 -0.56 -15.60 -24.34
N ARG A 43 -0.57 -16.04 -25.62
CA ARG A 43 0.62 -16.58 -26.30
C ARG A 43 1.70 -15.52 -26.52
N ASN A 44 1.31 -14.30 -26.87
CA ASN A 44 2.23 -13.19 -26.98
C ASN A 44 2.92 -12.91 -25.63
N ARG A 45 2.14 -12.80 -24.55
CA ARG A 45 2.67 -12.64 -23.18
C ARG A 45 3.56 -13.80 -22.76
N ARG A 46 3.19 -15.05 -23.09
CA ARG A 46 4.01 -16.24 -22.80
C ARG A 46 5.43 -16.09 -23.35
N SER A 47 5.61 -15.45 -24.50
CA SER A 47 6.94 -15.22 -25.09
C SER A 47 7.87 -14.35 -24.25
N TRP A 48 7.33 -13.58 -23.28
CA TRP A 48 8.10 -12.74 -22.37
C TRP A 48 8.61 -13.50 -21.14
N TYR A 49 8.13 -14.71 -20.91
CA TYR A 49 8.46 -15.53 -19.74
C TYR A 49 9.27 -16.77 -20.12
N ARG A 50 9.96 -17.35 -19.13
CA ARG A 50 10.74 -18.60 -19.26
C ARG A 50 9.90 -19.88 -19.10
N HIS A 51 8.59 -19.74 -18.98
CA HIS A 51 7.64 -20.84 -18.72
C HIS A 51 6.31 -20.60 -19.42
N GLU A 52 5.41 -21.57 -19.32
CA GLU A 52 4.14 -21.60 -20.06
C GLU A 52 2.96 -21.03 -19.28
N HIS A 53 3.13 -20.74 -17.98
CA HIS A 53 2.09 -20.12 -17.16
C HIS A 53 2.10 -18.60 -17.33
N VAL A 54 0.96 -18.03 -17.73
CA VAL A 54 0.79 -16.58 -17.88
C VAL A 54 -0.25 -16.10 -16.89
N LEU A 55 0.13 -15.13 -16.06
CA LEU A 55 -0.81 -14.42 -15.21
C LEU A 55 -1.41 -13.26 -16.01
N ILE A 56 -2.72 -13.30 -16.23
CA ILE A 56 -3.47 -12.21 -16.87
C ILE A 56 -4.34 -11.56 -15.80
N PRO A 57 -4.08 -10.29 -15.44
CA PRO A 57 -4.96 -9.56 -14.54
C PRO A 57 -6.38 -9.48 -15.09
N PHE A 58 -7.36 -9.79 -14.25
CA PHE A 58 -8.77 -9.58 -14.55
C PHE A 58 -9.31 -8.54 -13.56
N GLY A 59 -9.19 -7.28 -13.95
CA GLY A 59 -9.52 -6.11 -13.14
C GLY A 59 -8.96 -4.84 -13.76
N CYS A 60 -9.24 -3.70 -13.14
CA CYS A 60 -8.66 -2.37 -13.41
C CYS A 60 -9.11 -1.46 -12.26
N ASP A 61 -8.84 -0.16 -12.36
CA ASP A 61 -9.29 0.83 -11.38
C ASP A 61 -10.80 0.72 -11.12
N PHE A 62 -11.16 0.49 -9.86
CA PHE A 62 -12.55 0.38 -9.40
C PHE A 62 -13.42 -0.58 -10.23
N ALA A 63 -12.80 -1.59 -10.86
CA ALA A 63 -13.51 -2.63 -11.58
C ALA A 63 -14.37 -3.50 -10.65
N HIS A 64 -15.24 -4.32 -11.25
CA HIS A 64 -16.06 -5.31 -10.54
C HIS A 64 -17.07 -4.76 -9.51
N GLN A 65 -17.49 -3.49 -9.61
CA GLN A 65 -18.63 -2.98 -8.82
C GLN A 65 -19.89 -3.85 -8.98
N ASN A 66 -20.08 -4.42 -10.17
CA ASN A 66 -20.95 -5.57 -10.40
C ASN A 66 -20.11 -6.81 -10.73
N ALA A 67 -19.62 -7.49 -9.69
CA ALA A 67 -18.78 -8.69 -9.84
C ALA A 67 -19.53 -9.83 -10.54
N TYR A 68 -20.84 -9.98 -10.30
CA TYR A 68 -21.66 -11.00 -10.94
C TYR A 68 -21.60 -10.90 -12.47
N LYS A 69 -21.79 -9.69 -13.02
CA LYS A 69 -21.64 -9.44 -14.47
C LYS A 69 -20.27 -9.88 -14.97
N SER A 70 -19.21 -9.53 -14.25
CA SER A 70 -17.83 -9.82 -14.66
C SER A 70 -17.55 -11.33 -14.69
N ILE A 71 -17.91 -12.03 -13.61
CA ILE A 71 -17.63 -13.46 -13.42
C ILE A 71 -18.45 -14.31 -14.39
N VAL A 72 -19.74 -14.00 -14.59
CA VAL A 72 -20.58 -14.76 -15.53
C VAL A 72 -20.03 -14.69 -16.96
N GLN A 73 -19.57 -13.52 -17.38
CA GLN A 73 -19.00 -13.35 -18.73
C GLN A 73 -17.65 -14.04 -18.87
N MET A 74 -16.79 -13.94 -17.86
CA MET A 74 -15.51 -14.66 -17.85
C MET A 74 -15.71 -16.19 -17.87
N ASN A 75 -16.69 -16.72 -17.14
CA ASN A 75 -17.00 -18.15 -17.16
C ASN A 75 -17.37 -18.64 -18.57
N LYS A 76 -18.18 -17.88 -19.30
CA LYS A 76 -18.54 -18.20 -20.70
C LYS A 76 -17.30 -18.25 -21.60
N LEU A 77 -16.38 -17.30 -21.45
CA LEU A 77 -15.14 -17.27 -22.23
C LEU A 77 -14.25 -18.47 -21.90
N MET A 78 -14.06 -18.74 -20.61
CA MET A 78 -13.24 -19.87 -20.13
C MET A 78 -13.80 -21.21 -20.60
N GLU A 79 -15.12 -21.41 -20.50
CA GLU A 79 -15.79 -22.62 -20.98
C GLU A 79 -15.59 -22.81 -22.49
N TYR A 80 -15.75 -21.74 -23.28
CA TYR A 80 -15.51 -21.78 -24.72
C TYR A 80 -14.04 -22.12 -25.06
N ILE A 81 -13.07 -21.48 -24.41
CA ILE A 81 -11.65 -21.73 -24.68
C ILE A 81 -11.26 -23.15 -24.24
N ASN A 82 -11.65 -23.56 -23.03
CA ASN A 82 -11.26 -24.86 -22.47
C ASN A 82 -11.93 -26.04 -23.17
N SER A 83 -13.10 -25.85 -23.78
CA SER A 83 -13.77 -26.87 -24.61
C SER A 83 -13.22 -26.96 -26.04
N ASN A 84 -12.48 -25.95 -26.50
CA ASN A 84 -11.86 -25.95 -27.83
C ASN A 84 -10.38 -26.41 -27.77
N HIS A 85 -10.17 -27.72 -27.94
CA HIS A 85 -8.83 -28.33 -27.91
C HIS A 85 -7.84 -27.78 -28.96
N THR A 86 -8.32 -27.13 -30.03
CA THR A 86 -7.43 -26.53 -31.04
C THR A 86 -6.59 -25.38 -30.49
N TYR A 87 -7.03 -24.74 -29.40
CA TYR A 87 -6.26 -23.70 -28.74
C TYR A 87 -5.06 -24.23 -27.96
N ASN A 88 -5.04 -25.51 -27.57
CA ASN A 88 -4.03 -26.09 -26.68
C ASN A 88 -3.70 -25.15 -25.48
N ALA A 89 -4.75 -24.63 -24.86
CA ALA A 89 -4.67 -23.66 -23.77
C ALA A 89 -5.65 -24.06 -22.67
N THR A 90 -5.31 -23.72 -21.43
CA THR A 90 -6.19 -23.91 -20.28
C THR A 90 -6.26 -22.62 -19.51
N VAL A 91 -7.48 -22.13 -19.32
CA VAL A 91 -7.78 -20.89 -18.60
C VAL A 91 -8.46 -21.26 -17.29
N ILE A 92 -7.94 -20.75 -16.18
CA ILE A 92 -8.49 -20.94 -14.83
C ILE A 92 -8.52 -19.60 -14.10
N TYR A 93 -9.41 -19.47 -13.11
CA TYR A 93 -9.20 -18.46 -12.08
C TYR A 93 -8.00 -18.84 -11.24
N SER A 94 -7.19 -17.85 -10.89
CA SER A 94 -6.02 -18.05 -10.06
C SER A 94 -5.80 -16.82 -9.19
N THR A 95 -5.04 -17.00 -8.12
CA THR A 95 -4.52 -15.90 -7.31
C THR A 95 -3.05 -15.66 -7.66
N PHE A 96 -2.53 -14.47 -7.32
CA PHE A 96 -1.10 -14.21 -7.47
C PHE A 96 -0.24 -15.24 -6.70
N ALA A 97 -0.68 -15.63 -5.50
CA ALA A 97 0.01 -16.63 -4.69
C ALA A 97 0.06 -18.01 -5.36
N ASP A 98 -1.04 -18.45 -5.98
CA ASP A 98 -1.10 -19.72 -6.70
C ASP A 98 -0.19 -19.71 -7.92
N TYR A 99 -0.22 -18.62 -8.69
CA TYR A 99 0.67 -18.43 -9.83
C TYR A 99 2.14 -18.50 -9.44
N VAL A 100 2.56 -17.71 -8.44
CA VAL A 100 3.95 -17.69 -7.96
C VAL A 100 4.36 -19.07 -7.44
N ARG A 101 3.47 -19.77 -6.73
CA ARG A 101 3.71 -21.13 -6.23
C ARG A 101 3.98 -22.13 -7.36
N VAL A 102 3.16 -22.12 -8.42
CA VAL A 102 3.35 -23.00 -9.58
C VAL A 102 4.63 -22.65 -10.34
N VAL A 103 4.89 -21.36 -10.56
CA VAL A 103 6.13 -20.90 -11.23
C VAL A 103 7.38 -21.31 -10.44
N ASN A 104 7.35 -21.16 -9.11
CA ASN A 104 8.45 -21.57 -8.24
C ASN A 104 8.69 -23.10 -8.31
N ALA A 105 7.63 -23.90 -8.38
CA ALA A 105 7.74 -25.36 -8.47
C ALA A 105 8.37 -25.86 -9.78
N LEU A 106 8.50 -25.01 -10.80
CA LEU A 106 9.21 -25.34 -12.04
C LEU A 106 10.74 -25.43 -11.86
N ASN A 107 11.29 -25.02 -10.72
CA ASN A 107 12.73 -25.06 -10.40
C ASN A 107 13.61 -24.42 -11.50
N LEU A 108 13.14 -23.31 -12.06
CA LEU A 108 13.88 -22.55 -13.06
C LEU A 108 14.98 -21.71 -12.41
N THR A 109 16.02 -21.41 -13.18
CA THR A 109 17.05 -20.45 -12.80
C THR A 109 16.64 -19.04 -13.24
N TRP A 110 16.77 -18.08 -12.33
CA TRP A 110 16.39 -16.68 -12.54
C TRP A 110 17.64 -15.79 -12.56
N ASN A 111 17.58 -14.71 -13.34
CA ASN A 111 18.61 -13.68 -13.27
C ASN A 111 18.39 -12.88 -11.98
N LEU A 112 19.49 -12.56 -11.29
CA LEU A 112 19.45 -11.62 -10.18
C LEU A 112 19.37 -10.19 -10.76
N GLU A 113 18.35 -9.44 -10.34
CA GLU A 113 18.27 -8.00 -10.55
C GLU A 113 18.50 -7.30 -9.21
N THR A 114 19.45 -6.38 -9.16
CA THR A 114 19.85 -5.66 -7.93
C THR A 114 19.63 -4.16 -8.02
N ASN A 115 19.27 -3.64 -9.19
CA ASN A 115 19.05 -2.22 -9.38
C ASN A 115 17.68 -1.81 -8.83
N GLU A 116 17.54 -0.51 -8.55
CA GLU A 116 16.23 0.10 -8.38
C GLU A 116 15.59 0.42 -9.75
N PHE A 117 14.28 0.64 -9.75
CA PHE A 117 13.51 1.00 -10.96
C PHE A 117 13.17 2.49 -11.01
N PHE A 118 14.05 3.35 -10.47
CA PHE A 118 13.91 4.80 -10.54
C PHE A 118 14.94 5.43 -11.49
N PRO A 119 14.59 6.56 -12.14
CA PRO A 119 13.25 7.14 -12.25
C PRO A 119 12.38 6.37 -13.26
N TYR A 120 11.06 6.41 -13.08
CA TYR A 120 10.09 5.81 -14.00
C TYR A 120 9.67 6.80 -15.11
N ASP A 121 9.55 6.32 -16.34
CA ASP A 121 8.85 6.98 -17.44
C ASP A 121 7.88 6.00 -18.14
N ASP A 122 6.73 6.51 -18.57
CA ASP A 122 5.71 5.73 -19.28
C ASP A 122 5.68 6.02 -20.79
N ARG A 123 6.35 7.10 -21.22
CA ARG A 123 6.52 7.51 -22.62
C ARG A 123 7.67 8.50 -22.76
N ALA A 124 8.11 8.71 -24.00
CA ALA A 124 9.21 9.62 -24.31
C ALA A 124 9.01 11.00 -23.67
N HIS A 125 10.04 11.46 -22.94
CA HIS A 125 10.08 12.74 -22.23
C HIS A 125 9.03 12.93 -21.12
N ALA A 126 8.43 11.85 -20.59
CA ALA A 126 7.48 11.91 -19.47
C ALA A 126 8.05 11.20 -18.24
N TRP A 127 9.09 11.78 -17.64
CA TRP A 127 9.69 11.26 -16.42
C TRP A 127 8.85 11.61 -15.19
N TRP A 128 8.51 10.62 -14.37
CA TRP A 128 7.70 10.78 -13.18
C TRP A 128 8.59 11.17 -11.98
N THR A 129 9.39 12.23 -12.11
CA THR A 129 10.24 12.73 -11.01
C THR A 129 9.61 13.89 -10.25
N GLY A 130 8.55 14.50 -10.79
CA GLY A 130 7.86 15.63 -10.14
C GLY A 130 7.24 15.27 -8.79
N TYR A 131 6.70 14.05 -8.65
CA TYR A 131 6.06 13.61 -7.41
C TYR A 131 7.03 13.46 -6.23
N PHE A 132 8.34 13.44 -6.49
CA PHE A 132 9.36 13.51 -5.44
C PHE A 132 9.23 14.79 -4.60
N THR A 133 8.75 15.89 -5.19
CA THR A 133 8.62 17.18 -4.49
C THR A 133 7.17 17.67 -4.38
N SER A 134 6.23 17.18 -5.19
CA SER A 134 4.81 17.58 -5.14
C SER A 134 4.23 17.56 -3.72
N ARG A 135 3.57 18.64 -3.29
CA ARG A 135 3.01 18.82 -1.94
C ARG A 135 4.04 18.58 -0.81
N PRO A 136 5.12 19.37 -0.75
CA PRO A 136 6.21 19.14 0.22
C PRO A 136 5.76 19.32 1.68
N GLN A 137 4.79 20.20 1.95
CA GLN A 137 4.18 20.35 3.28
C GLN A 137 3.48 19.07 3.76
N LEU A 138 2.82 18.33 2.86
CA LEU A 138 2.21 17.03 3.20
C LEU A 138 3.29 16.00 3.54
N LYS A 139 4.37 15.94 2.74
CA LYS A 139 5.50 15.03 2.97
C LYS A 139 6.17 15.29 4.33
N GLU A 140 6.44 16.55 4.67
CA GLU A 140 6.95 16.95 5.99
C GLU A 140 5.99 16.54 7.09
N PHE A 141 4.69 16.83 6.90
CA PHE A 141 3.69 16.57 7.90
C PHE A 141 3.53 15.07 8.18
N ILE A 142 3.59 14.20 7.17
CA ILE A 142 3.59 12.74 7.35
C ILE A 142 4.78 12.30 8.21
N ARG A 143 5.99 12.82 7.91
CA ARG A 143 7.20 12.51 8.69
C ARG A 143 7.13 12.99 10.13
N SER A 144 6.57 14.18 10.39
CA SER A 144 6.39 14.67 11.75
C SER A 144 5.41 13.82 12.56
N ARG A 145 4.38 13.24 11.92
CA ARG A 145 3.44 12.32 12.56
C ARG A 145 4.04 10.94 12.82
N GLU A 146 4.85 10.41 11.91
CA GLU A 146 5.62 9.18 12.12
C GLU A 146 6.56 9.32 13.33
N ASN A 147 7.22 10.48 13.46
CA ASN A 147 8.08 10.81 14.61
C ASN A 147 7.33 10.87 15.95
N ILE A 148 6.00 11.06 15.95
CA ILE A 148 5.15 10.98 17.14
C ILE A 148 4.66 9.55 17.37
N LEU A 149 4.23 8.86 16.31
CA LEU A 149 3.70 7.50 16.40
C LEU A 149 4.72 6.52 16.99
N ARG A 150 5.94 6.53 16.45
CA ARG A 150 6.99 5.58 16.85
C ARG A 150 7.26 5.57 18.36
N PRO A 151 7.55 6.70 19.03
CA PRO A 151 7.73 6.70 20.48
C PRO A 151 6.43 6.36 21.20
N ALA A 152 5.26 6.80 20.75
CA ALA A 152 3.99 6.48 21.40
C ALA A 152 3.74 4.96 21.49
N GLU A 153 4.07 4.21 20.43
CA GLU A 153 4.00 2.75 20.42
C GLU A 153 4.98 2.10 21.40
N GLN A 154 6.22 2.56 21.42
CA GLN A 154 7.25 2.08 22.36
C GLN A 154 6.82 2.33 23.80
N TRP A 155 6.33 3.53 24.10
CA TRP A 155 5.84 3.89 25.42
C TRP A 155 4.63 3.06 25.84
N PHE A 156 3.70 2.78 24.92
CA PHE A 156 2.58 1.89 25.21
C PHE A 156 3.06 0.47 25.56
N ALA A 157 4.05 -0.05 24.83
CA ALA A 157 4.63 -1.36 25.13
C ALA A 157 5.33 -1.38 26.50
N PHE A 158 6.10 -0.35 26.85
CA PHE A 158 6.72 -0.22 28.17
C PHE A 158 5.68 -0.12 29.29
N ALA A 159 4.67 0.75 29.13
CA ALA A 159 3.59 0.92 30.10
C ALA A 159 2.83 -0.39 30.35
N LYS A 160 2.62 -1.18 29.30
CA LYS A 160 2.01 -2.52 29.41
C LYS A 160 2.91 -3.47 30.19
N ASN A 161 4.20 -3.56 29.84
CA ASN A 161 5.15 -4.48 30.48
C ASN A 161 5.40 -4.13 31.97
N LEU A 162 5.36 -2.85 32.31
CA LEU A 162 5.54 -2.35 33.67
C LEU A 162 4.23 -2.29 34.49
N ASN A 163 3.13 -2.84 33.96
CA ASN A 163 1.80 -2.85 34.59
C ASN A 163 1.26 -1.47 34.98
N TRP A 164 1.59 -0.43 34.23
CA TRP A 164 1.23 0.95 34.57
C TRP A 164 -0.26 1.25 34.44
N PHE A 165 -0.94 0.58 33.52
CA PHE A 165 -2.39 0.72 33.38
C PHE A 165 -3.14 0.24 34.63
N THR A 166 -2.60 -0.77 35.32
CA THR A 166 -3.13 -1.25 36.60
C THR A 166 -2.61 -0.45 37.79
N THR A 167 -1.34 -0.04 37.75
CA THR A 167 -0.68 0.69 38.86
C THR A 167 -1.15 2.14 38.96
N TYR A 168 -1.42 2.79 37.82
CA TYR A 168 -1.80 4.21 37.73
C TYR A 168 -3.04 4.41 36.84
N PRO A 169 -4.19 3.78 37.15
CA PRO A 169 -5.37 3.78 36.28
C PRO A 169 -6.04 5.16 36.15
N LYS A 170 -5.80 6.07 37.11
CA LYS A 170 -6.25 7.47 37.06
C LYS A 170 -5.42 8.35 36.11
N VAL A 171 -4.24 7.89 35.73
CA VAL A 171 -3.28 8.62 34.87
C VAL A 171 -3.26 8.00 33.48
N PHE A 172 -3.19 6.67 33.38
CA PHE A 172 -3.10 5.97 32.09
C PHE A 172 -4.36 5.18 31.79
N ASN A 173 -5.15 5.67 30.84
CA ASN A 173 -6.28 4.93 30.29
C ASN A 173 -5.83 4.08 29.10
N GLN A 174 -5.61 2.78 29.33
CA GLN A 174 -5.09 1.86 28.32
C GLN A 174 -5.88 1.87 27.01
N THR A 175 -7.21 1.80 27.10
CA THR A 175 -8.10 1.74 25.94
C THR A 175 -8.04 3.03 25.14
N GLN A 176 -8.10 4.19 25.81
CA GLN A 176 -8.01 5.49 25.16
C GLN A 176 -6.67 5.68 24.44
N ILE A 177 -5.56 5.31 25.10
CA ILE A 177 -4.22 5.44 24.53
C ILE A 177 -4.08 4.53 23.30
N LEU A 178 -4.50 3.27 23.40
CA LEU A 178 -4.45 2.34 22.27
C LEU A 178 -5.31 2.81 21.10
N ASN A 179 -6.49 3.38 21.37
CA ASN A 179 -7.36 3.95 20.34
C ASN A 179 -6.68 5.13 19.62
N ASN A 180 -6.03 6.03 20.37
CA ASN A 180 -5.31 7.16 19.79
C ASN A 180 -4.12 6.70 18.92
N ILE A 181 -3.33 5.74 19.39
CA ILE A 181 -2.22 5.14 18.62
C ILE A 181 -2.77 4.48 17.35
N THR A 182 -3.84 3.70 17.47
CA THR A 182 -4.47 2.98 16.35
C THR A 182 -5.02 3.94 15.30
N TYR A 183 -5.64 5.04 15.74
CA TYR A 183 -6.10 6.10 14.84
C TYR A 183 -4.93 6.72 14.07
N LEU A 184 -3.82 7.03 14.75
CA LEU A 184 -2.65 7.62 14.09
C LEU A 184 -1.99 6.65 13.10
N ARG A 185 -1.94 5.35 13.41
CA ARG A 185 -1.51 4.29 12.47
C ARG A 185 -2.33 4.33 11.20
N TYR A 186 -3.66 4.22 11.32
CA TYR A 186 -4.53 4.24 10.14
C TYR A 186 -4.40 5.52 9.32
N ALA A 187 -4.21 6.66 9.99
CA ALA A 187 -3.92 7.89 9.29
C ALA A 187 -2.59 7.77 8.51
N ILE A 188 -1.47 7.51 9.17
CA ILE A 188 -0.18 7.41 8.49
C ILE A 188 -0.21 6.37 7.36
N ASP A 189 -0.80 5.19 7.59
CA ASP A 189 -0.93 4.11 6.60
C ASP A 189 -1.73 4.56 5.37
N SER A 190 -2.86 5.22 5.58
CA SER A 190 -3.66 5.77 4.47
C SER A 190 -2.91 6.88 3.73
N ALA A 191 -2.07 7.66 4.41
CA ALA A 191 -1.24 8.68 3.77
C ALA A 191 -0.12 8.06 2.92
N GLN A 192 0.35 6.84 3.22
CA GLN A 192 1.34 6.13 2.39
C GLN A 192 0.76 5.63 1.05
N HIS A 193 -0.53 5.79 0.79
CA HIS A 193 -1.12 5.52 -0.52
C HIS A 193 -0.27 6.16 -1.63
N HIS A 194 -0.15 5.50 -2.79
CA HIS A 194 0.68 5.97 -3.89
C HIS A 194 0.15 7.24 -4.57
N ASP A 195 -1.05 7.71 -4.22
CA ASP A 195 -1.52 9.08 -4.50
C ASP A 195 -1.60 10.00 -3.27
N GLY A 196 -1.29 9.47 -2.08
CA GLY A 196 -1.21 10.20 -0.82
C GLY A 196 0.13 10.92 -0.70
N VAL A 197 1.15 10.24 -0.17
CA VAL A 197 2.49 10.79 0.12
C VAL A 197 3.19 11.35 -1.13
N THR A 198 2.91 10.80 -2.30
CA THR A 198 3.41 11.27 -3.60
C THR A 198 2.85 12.64 -3.98
N GLY A 199 1.68 13.01 -3.44
CA GLY A 199 1.00 14.27 -3.68
C GLY A 199 0.24 14.36 -5.00
N THR A 200 -0.08 13.22 -5.62
CA THR A 200 -0.76 13.13 -6.94
C THR A 200 -2.30 13.07 -6.87
N ALA A 201 -2.90 12.96 -5.67
CA ALA A 201 -4.34 13.07 -5.52
C ALA A 201 -4.88 14.45 -5.98
N THR A 202 -6.09 14.46 -6.54
CA THR A 202 -6.77 15.67 -7.06
C THR A 202 -7.26 16.60 -5.97
N LYS A 203 -7.72 16.04 -4.85
CA LYS A 203 -8.14 16.79 -3.66
C LYS A 203 -7.13 16.55 -2.53
N PRO A 204 -7.05 17.46 -1.54
CA PRO A 204 -6.43 17.09 -0.27
C PRO A 204 -7.12 15.81 0.19
N GLN A 205 -6.35 14.73 0.33
CA GLN A 205 -6.87 13.54 0.99
C GLN A 205 -7.47 14.01 2.33
N PRO A 206 -8.67 13.57 2.71
CA PRO A 206 -9.27 13.93 4.00
C PRO A 206 -8.43 13.27 5.09
N MET A 207 -7.29 13.87 5.40
CA MET A 207 -6.24 13.20 6.11
C MET A 207 -5.52 14.18 7.03
N ILE A 208 -5.66 13.82 8.31
CA ILE A 208 -4.91 14.27 9.47
C ILE A 208 -5.37 15.61 10.05
N THR A 209 -6.66 15.72 10.36
CA THR A 209 -7.16 16.71 11.33
C THR A 209 -6.97 16.27 12.78
N CYS A 210 -6.32 15.13 13.03
CA CYS A 210 -6.10 14.69 14.39
C CYS A 210 -4.94 15.46 15.02
N THR A 211 -5.32 16.46 15.81
CA THR A 211 -4.53 16.90 16.95
C THR A 211 -4.35 15.67 17.85
N LEU A 212 -3.30 14.88 17.61
CA LEU A 212 -2.92 13.87 18.58
C LEU A 212 -2.56 14.66 19.84
N ILE A 213 -3.38 14.57 20.88
CA ILE A 213 -2.95 15.00 22.20
C ILE A 213 -1.69 14.16 22.47
N PRO A 214 -0.53 14.80 22.63
CA PRO A 214 0.75 14.12 22.58
C PRO A 214 0.87 13.22 23.79
N PHE A 215 0.54 11.94 23.60
CA PHE A 215 0.80 10.88 24.58
C PHE A 215 2.28 10.92 25.00
N THR A 216 3.19 11.22 24.06
CA THR A 216 4.61 11.46 24.33
C THR A 216 4.84 12.61 25.33
N GLU A 217 4.16 13.76 25.18
CA GLU A 217 4.27 14.87 26.13
C GLU A 217 3.59 14.57 27.47
N GLN A 218 2.56 13.72 27.48
CA GLN A 218 1.92 13.29 28.72
C GLN A 218 2.72 12.21 29.46
N VAL A 219 3.52 11.41 28.76
CA VAL A 219 4.17 10.22 29.32
C VAL A 219 5.66 10.43 29.59
N ALA A 220 6.37 11.15 28.71
CA ALA A 220 7.79 11.45 28.89
C ALA A 220 8.10 12.11 30.25
N PRO A 221 7.27 13.04 30.79
CA PRO A 221 7.47 13.62 32.11
C PRO A 221 7.37 12.60 33.25
N TYR A 222 6.57 11.52 33.12
CA TYR A 222 6.44 10.51 34.17
C TYR A 222 7.61 9.52 34.21
N PHE A 223 8.27 9.28 33.08
CA PHE A 223 9.52 8.51 33.04
C PHE A 223 10.68 9.29 33.66
N LEU A 224 10.78 10.60 33.40
CA LEU A 224 11.75 11.48 34.05
C LEU A 224 11.49 11.65 35.56
N LYS A 225 10.30 11.28 36.04
CA LYS A 225 9.90 11.42 37.45
C LYS A 225 10.31 10.26 38.35
N LYS A 226 10.76 9.12 37.80
CA LYS A 226 11.13 7.97 38.63
C LYS A 226 12.60 8.03 39.04
N GLY A 227 12.86 8.92 40.00
CA GLY A 227 14.13 9.07 40.71
C GLY A 227 14.92 10.30 40.26
N SER A 228 15.02 11.28 41.16
CA SER A 228 15.76 12.55 41.08
C SER A 228 15.08 13.74 40.38
N ASN A 229 15.38 14.94 40.89
CA ASN A 229 14.86 16.25 40.52
C ASN A 229 15.21 16.65 39.08
N VAL A 230 14.63 15.99 38.09
CA VAL A 230 14.79 16.42 36.69
C VAL A 230 13.67 17.41 36.37
N PRO A 231 14.01 18.65 35.96
CA PRO A 231 13.02 19.65 35.60
C PRO A 231 12.20 19.20 34.38
N PRO A 232 10.97 19.72 34.20
CA PRO A 232 10.15 19.45 33.03
C PRO A 232 10.96 19.66 31.74
N LEU A 233 10.62 18.91 30.68
CA LEU A 233 11.08 19.24 29.32
C LEU A 233 10.44 20.57 28.92
N VAL A 234 11.07 21.66 29.35
CA VAL A 234 10.75 23.02 28.95
C VAL A 234 11.65 23.33 27.76
N ARG A 235 11.07 23.80 26.65
CA ARG A 235 11.85 24.62 25.70
C ARG A 235 12.14 25.93 26.43
N ASP A 236 13.19 25.93 27.21
CA ASP A 236 13.64 27.09 27.95
C ASP A 236 14.87 27.66 27.24
N GLU A 237 14.66 28.71 26.45
CA GLU A 237 15.72 29.38 25.71
C GLU A 237 16.74 30.07 26.64
N SER A 238 16.39 30.28 27.92
CA SER A 238 17.30 30.86 28.92
C SER A 238 18.40 29.90 29.40
N LEU A 239 18.22 28.59 29.18
CA LEU A 239 19.24 27.56 29.43
C LEU A 239 20.39 27.61 28.41
N ILE A 240 20.16 28.20 27.23
CA ILE A 240 21.19 28.39 26.21
C ILE A 240 21.96 29.69 26.47
N SER A 241 21.28 30.76 26.91
CA SER A 241 21.90 32.06 27.18
C SER A 241 22.68 32.15 28.50
N SER A 242 22.59 31.13 29.36
CA SER A 242 23.29 31.03 30.65
C SER A 242 24.52 30.11 30.63
N LEU A 243 24.90 29.58 29.47
CA LEU A 243 26.11 28.76 29.32
C LEU A 243 27.35 29.66 29.35
N THR A 244 28.21 29.46 30.36
CA THR A 244 29.57 30.00 30.43
C THR A 244 30.57 28.95 29.93
N ASP A 245 31.81 29.35 29.67
CA ASP A 245 32.85 28.56 28.97
C ASP A 245 33.11 27.14 29.53
N ASP A 246 32.72 26.86 30.78
CA ASP A 246 32.97 25.59 31.48
C ASP A 246 31.71 24.69 31.65
N ASN A 247 30.54 25.06 31.12
CA ASN A 247 29.29 24.29 31.30
C ASN A 247 29.02 23.32 30.14
N VAL A 248 28.78 22.05 30.46
CA VAL A 248 28.39 21.02 29.47
C VAL A 248 26.88 20.79 29.51
N LEU A 249 26.18 21.20 28.44
CA LEU A 249 24.78 20.85 28.21
C LEU A 249 24.68 19.51 27.47
N ALA A 250 24.30 18.45 28.19
CA ALA A 250 24.04 17.13 27.58
C ALA A 250 22.60 17.09 27.02
N VAL A 251 22.45 17.23 25.71
CA VAL A 251 21.16 17.06 25.01
C VAL A 251 21.03 15.61 24.54
N VAL A 252 20.16 14.83 25.18
CA VAL A 252 19.81 13.49 24.69
C VAL A 252 18.69 13.64 23.67
N LEU A 253 19.08 13.73 22.39
CA LEU A 253 18.14 13.66 21.27
C LEU A 253 17.80 12.19 21.01
N TYR A 254 16.55 11.80 21.25
CA TYR A 254 16.05 10.56 20.69
C TYR A 254 15.94 10.75 19.18
N ASN A 255 16.92 10.23 18.43
CA ASN A 255 16.88 10.20 16.98
C ASN A 255 15.96 9.05 16.54
N SER A 256 14.76 9.38 16.06
CA SER A 256 13.82 8.42 15.48
C SER A 256 14.25 7.90 14.10
N LEU A 257 15.29 8.49 13.49
CA LEU A 257 15.89 8.08 12.22
C LEU A 257 17.13 7.20 12.43
N ALA A 258 17.07 6.24 13.35
CA ALA A 258 17.99 5.12 13.28
C ALA A 258 17.54 4.22 12.12
N TRP A 259 18.16 4.43 10.96
CA TRP A 259 18.35 3.41 9.92
C TRP A 259 18.69 2.04 10.54
#